data_AF-X1AFW6-F1
#
_entry.id   AF-X1AFW6-F1
#
_cell.length_a   1.000
_cell.length_b   1.000
_cell.length_c   1.000
_cell.angle_alpha   90.00
_cell.angle_beta   90.00
_cell.angle_gamma   90.00
#
_symmetry.space_group_name_H-M   'P 1'
#
loop_
_entity.id
_entity.type
_entity.pdbx_description
1 polymer ?
#
loop_
_entity_poly.entity_id
_entity_poly.type
_entity_poly.pdbx_seq_one_letter_code
_entity_poly.pdbx_strand_id
1 'polypeptide(L)'
;MRLYEEAKNLLKCAVETHIHLNPHVRSEDHMMDALEYANQARDAGMKAVVIKNVGIPSTGAAYFVNKIVNGFDCYGSVAMNICNGGINPALIEHAVNHGDGARIVFFPVADSLNHVIAREKYYKGINPPTPREKALTIFDNNGNILPEVIEVLEIVKTYNRCINTAHLSPKEVKALIKEAKKIGIKKIIVSHGMWKLMGHTKNDLKEYADLGAFIEFEFYLCQAMMQYIHGHPPVNEVDMLETMHYVGIDHS
;
A
#
# COMPACT_ATOMS: atom_id res chain seq x y z
N MET A 1 -28.09 15.24 3.87
CA MET A 1 -27.60 15.88 5.11
C MET A 1 -27.21 14.84 6.17
N ARG A 2 -28.08 13.89 6.54
CA ARG A 2 -27.77 12.81 7.51
C ARG A 2 -26.58 11.91 7.11
N LEU A 3 -26.60 11.35 5.90
CA LEU A 3 -25.52 10.48 5.39
C LEU A 3 -24.14 11.17 5.37
N TYR A 4 -24.12 12.48 5.13
CA TYR A 4 -22.90 13.27 5.12
C TYR A 4 -22.31 13.45 6.53
N GLU A 5 -23.17 13.66 7.53
CA GLU A 5 -22.74 13.71 8.93
C GLU A 5 -22.33 12.34 9.48
N GLU A 6 -23.02 11.26 9.07
CA GLU A 6 -22.61 9.90 9.39
C GLU A 6 -21.22 9.58 8.80
N ALA A 7 -20.97 9.91 7.53
CA ALA A 7 -19.66 9.78 6.90
C ALA A 7 -18.57 10.60 7.62
N LYS A 8 -18.85 11.85 7.98
CA LYS A 8 -17.91 12.68 8.76
C LYS A 8 -17.57 12.08 10.12
N ASN A 9 -18.55 11.48 10.78
CA ASN A 9 -18.31 10.85 12.08
C ASN A 9 -17.41 9.62 11.97
N LEU A 10 -17.45 8.87 10.85
CA LEU A 10 -16.54 7.75 10.60
C LEU A 10 -15.08 8.19 10.43
N LEU A 11 -14.83 9.43 9.97
CA LEU A 11 -13.48 9.97 9.82
C LEU A 11 -12.83 10.35 11.15
N LYS A 12 -13.62 10.55 12.21
CA LYS A 12 -13.08 10.92 13.52
C LYS A 12 -12.13 9.83 14.03
N CYS A 13 -10.90 10.23 14.34
CA CYS A 13 -9.81 9.34 14.74
C CYS A 13 -9.36 8.31 13.69
N ALA A 14 -9.85 8.38 12.44
CA ALA A 14 -9.43 7.50 11.37
C ALA A 14 -7.97 7.74 10.98
N VAL A 15 -7.32 6.71 10.42
CA VAL A 15 -5.96 6.78 9.88
C VAL A 15 -6.02 6.33 8.43
N GLU A 16 -5.58 7.19 7.52
CA GLU A 16 -5.37 6.84 6.11
C GLU A 16 -3.96 6.26 5.95
N THR A 17 -3.86 4.99 5.51
CA THR A 17 -2.58 4.26 5.43
C THR A 17 -1.95 4.25 4.05
N HIS A 18 -2.70 4.65 3.01
CA HIS A 18 -2.25 4.56 1.63
C HIS A 18 -2.92 5.65 0.79
N ILE A 19 -2.40 6.88 0.89
CA ILE A 19 -2.79 7.97 0.00
C ILE A 19 -1.62 8.41 -0.87
N HIS A 20 -1.88 8.61 -2.16
CA HIS A 20 -0.93 9.23 -3.07
C HIS A 20 -1.20 10.74 -3.14
N LEU A 21 -0.16 11.56 -2.96
CA LEU A 21 -0.26 13.03 -2.88
C LEU A 21 0.92 13.67 -3.62
N ASN A 22 0.75 14.91 -4.08
CA ASN A 22 1.84 15.67 -4.66
C ASN A 22 2.86 16.12 -3.59
N PRO A 23 4.17 16.22 -3.93
CA PRO A 23 4.77 15.88 -5.23
C PRO A 23 4.87 14.37 -5.47
N HIS A 24 4.44 13.92 -6.66
CA HIS A 24 4.44 12.52 -7.08
C HIS A 24 5.04 12.39 -8.49
N VAL A 25 5.60 11.22 -8.83
CA VAL A 25 6.12 10.94 -10.20
C VAL A 25 5.03 10.89 -11.29
N ARG A 26 3.77 11.05 -10.91
CA ARG A 26 2.57 11.12 -11.76
C ARG A 26 1.70 12.23 -11.19
N SER A 27 2.19 13.46 -11.22
CA SER A 27 1.57 14.57 -10.51
C SER A 27 0.18 14.91 -11.04
N GLU A 28 -0.05 14.65 -12.32
CA GLU A 28 -1.33 14.79 -13.00
C GLU A 28 -2.44 13.85 -12.48
N ASP A 29 -2.06 12.75 -11.80
CA ASP A 29 -3.02 11.80 -11.23
C ASP A 29 -3.53 12.24 -9.84
N HIS A 30 -2.91 13.26 -9.22
CA HIS A 30 -3.20 13.66 -7.84
C HIS A 30 -3.66 15.12 -7.76
N MET A 31 -4.76 15.34 -7.04
CA MET A 31 -5.40 16.65 -6.94
C MET A 31 -4.83 17.56 -5.85
N MET A 32 -4.19 16.98 -4.83
CA MET A 32 -3.73 17.69 -3.65
C MET A 32 -2.26 17.38 -3.36
N ASP A 33 -1.59 18.34 -2.76
CA ASP A 33 -0.31 18.10 -2.11
C ASP A 33 -0.48 17.60 -0.65
N ALA A 34 0.65 17.21 -0.06
CA ALA A 34 0.70 16.70 1.31
C ALA A 34 0.19 17.69 2.37
N LEU A 35 0.43 19.00 2.17
CA LEU A 35 0.04 20.04 3.12
C LEU A 35 -1.47 20.33 3.04
N GLU A 36 -2.00 20.43 1.84
CA GLU A 36 -3.43 20.62 1.58
C GLU A 36 -4.25 19.47 2.18
N TYR A 37 -3.86 18.22 1.89
CA TYR A 37 -4.55 17.05 2.40
C TYR A 37 -4.47 16.95 3.93
N ALA A 38 -3.29 17.20 4.52
CA ALA A 38 -3.12 17.13 5.97
C ALA A 38 -4.00 18.15 6.72
N ASN A 39 -4.14 19.38 6.20
CA ASN A 39 -5.07 20.35 6.78
C ASN A 39 -6.53 19.87 6.68
N GLN A 40 -6.97 19.38 5.51
CA GLN A 40 -8.33 18.87 5.34
C GLN A 40 -8.63 17.66 6.24
N ALA A 41 -7.69 16.71 6.33
CA ALA A 41 -7.82 15.52 7.17
C ALA A 41 -7.89 15.89 8.66
N ARG A 42 -7.03 16.81 9.12
CA ARG A 42 -7.11 17.37 10.49
C ARG A 42 -8.46 18.00 10.76
N ASP A 43 -8.92 18.87 9.86
CA ASP A 43 -10.17 19.62 10.04
C ASP A 43 -11.40 18.70 9.97
N ALA A 44 -11.28 17.54 9.30
CA ALA A 44 -12.26 16.45 9.32
C ALA A 44 -12.21 15.59 10.61
N GLY A 45 -11.23 15.81 11.49
CA GLY A 45 -11.05 15.08 12.75
C GLY A 45 -10.31 13.75 12.61
N MET A 46 -9.65 13.50 11.48
CA MET A 46 -8.80 12.31 11.31
C MET A 46 -7.58 12.39 12.23
N LYS A 47 -7.05 11.22 12.60
CA LYS A 47 -5.91 11.11 13.50
C LYS A 47 -4.59 11.27 12.76
N ALA A 48 -4.45 10.63 11.62
CA ALA A 48 -3.20 10.59 10.90
C ALA A 48 -3.36 10.23 9.42
N VAL A 49 -2.30 10.47 8.66
CA VAL A 49 -2.14 10.02 7.27
C VAL A 49 -0.75 9.43 7.04
N VAL A 50 -0.65 8.43 6.17
CA VAL A 50 0.60 7.92 5.63
C VAL A 50 0.67 8.25 4.14
N ILE A 51 1.61 9.10 3.75
CA ILE A 51 1.84 9.46 2.35
C ILE A 51 2.56 8.31 1.66
N LYS A 52 1.99 7.80 0.57
CA LYS A 52 2.61 6.79 -0.29
C LYS A 52 3.11 7.41 -1.59
N ASN A 53 4.39 7.19 -1.87
CA ASN A 53 5.01 7.44 -3.16
C ASN A 53 5.52 6.12 -3.75
N VAL A 54 5.42 5.98 -5.07
CA VAL A 54 6.00 4.83 -5.79
C VAL A 54 7.47 5.05 -6.15
N GLY A 55 7.93 6.30 -6.13
CA GLY A 55 9.32 6.68 -6.38
C GLY A 55 10.03 7.09 -5.09
N ILE A 56 10.42 8.37 -5.01
CA ILE A 56 11.15 8.94 -3.88
C ILE A 56 10.40 8.72 -2.56
N PRO A 57 11.07 8.24 -1.48
CA PRO A 57 10.46 8.10 -0.16
C PRO A 57 9.78 9.40 0.31
N SER A 58 8.59 9.29 0.87
CA SER A 58 7.79 10.45 1.28
C SER A 58 8.14 10.99 2.68
N THR A 59 9.20 10.46 3.32
CA THR A 59 9.61 10.83 4.67
C THR A 59 10.00 12.29 4.81
N GLY A 60 10.62 12.89 3.78
CA GLY A 60 10.92 14.32 3.77
C GLY A 60 9.65 15.19 3.70
N ALA A 61 8.68 14.82 2.86
CA ALA A 61 7.41 15.53 2.75
C ALA A 61 6.64 15.49 4.08
N ALA A 62 6.51 14.30 4.67
CA ALA A 62 5.87 14.11 5.97
C ALA A 62 6.54 14.92 7.09
N TYR A 63 7.88 14.96 7.13
CA TYR A 63 8.64 15.76 8.09
C TYR A 63 8.26 17.24 8.02
N PHE A 64 8.21 17.84 6.82
CA PHE A 64 7.82 19.25 6.68
C PHE A 64 6.34 19.49 6.99
N VAL A 65 5.44 18.58 6.63
CA VAL A 65 4.03 18.68 7.01
C VAL A 65 3.87 18.72 8.53
N ASN A 66 4.55 17.85 9.28
CA ASN A 66 4.50 17.84 10.74
C ASN A 66 5.07 19.13 11.37
N LYS A 67 5.95 19.86 10.68
CA LYS A 67 6.44 21.17 11.13
C LYS A 67 5.44 22.31 10.92
N ILE A 68 4.51 22.14 9.99
CA ILE A 68 3.58 23.19 9.56
C ILE A 68 2.18 22.96 10.13
N VAL A 69 1.71 21.71 10.14
CA VAL A 69 0.35 21.33 10.53
C VAL A 69 0.35 20.83 11.97
N ASN A 70 0.00 21.69 12.91
CA ASN A 70 -0.12 21.32 14.32
C ASN A 70 -1.35 20.43 14.58
N GLY A 71 -1.24 19.50 15.53
CA GLY A 71 -2.36 18.68 16.00
C GLY A 71 -2.78 17.55 15.06
N PHE A 72 -1.94 17.19 14.09
CA PHE A 72 -2.20 16.11 13.14
C PHE A 72 -0.90 15.38 12.82
N ASP A 73 -0.97 14.05 12.75
CA ASP A 73 0.20 13.23 12.44
C ASP A 73 0.27 12.92 10.94
N CYS A 74 1.33 13.38 10.28
CA CYS A 74 1.65 12.99 8.92
C CYS A 74 2.89 12.07 8.91
N TYR A 75 2.76 10.91 8.28
CA TYR A 75 3.83 9.91 8.22
C TYR A 75 4.26 9.64 6.79
N GLY A 76 5.56 9.38 6.61
CA GLY A 76 6.12 8.96 5.34
C GLY A 76 6.12 7.44 5.17
N SER A 77 6.42 7.00 3.95
CA SER A 77 6.61 5.60 3.57
C SER A 77 7.66 5.47 2.47
N VAL A 78 7.99 4.23 2.12
CA VAL A 78 8.93 3.90 1.04
C VAL A 78 8.43 2.69 0.28
N ALA A 79 8.63 2.66 -1.04
CA ALA A 79 8.30 1.53 -1.91
C ALA A 79 9.54 0.96 -2.59
N MET A 80 9.65 -0.37 -2.64
CA MET A 80 10.79 -1.10 -3.22
C MET A 80 10.61 -1.34 -4.72
N ASN A 81 10.55 -0.27 -5.51
CA ASN A 81 10.52 -0.31 -6.97
C ASN A 81 11.94 -0.23 -7.57
N ILE A 82 12.08 -0.51 -8.87
CA ILE A 82 13.37 -0.49 -9.58
C ILE A 82 14.04 0.87 -9.47
N CYS A 83 13.27 1.96 -9.53
CA CYS A 83 13.79 3.33 -9.36
C CYS A 83 14.47 3.58 -8.00
N ASN A 84 14.17 2.74 -7.00
CA ASN A 84 14.79 2.79 -5.67
C ASN A 84 15.78 1.65 -5.43
N GLY A 85 16.19 0.94 -6.49
CA GLY A 85 17.12 -0.19 -6.42
C GLY A 85 16.47 -1.55 -6.19
N GLY A 86 15.14 -1.66 -6.34
CA GLY A 86 14.40 -2.91 -6.13
C GLY A 86 14.23 -3.27 -4.66
N ILE A 87 14.26 -4.56 -4.34
CA ILE A 87 14.22 -5.05 -2.95
C ILE A 87 15.61 -4.77 -2.33
N ASN A 88 15.74 -3.58 -1.73
CA ASN A 88 17.01 -3.01 -1.31
C ASN A 88 16.99 -2.72 0.20
N PRO A 89 17.63 -3.57 1.04
CA PRO A 89 17.71 -3.37 2.49
C PRO A 89 18.33 -2.03 2.88
N ALA A 90 19.35 -1.56 2.16
CA ALA A 90 20.03 -0.30 2.47
C ALA A 90 19.12 0.93 2.28
N LEU A 91 18.25 0.91 1.26
CA LEU A 91 17.21 1.93 1.10
C LEU A 91 16.25 1.92 2.29
N ILE A 92 15.81 0.73 2.72
CA ILE A 92 14.85 0.60 3.82
C ILE A 92 15.46 1.11 5.12
N GLU A 93 16.69 0.72 5.43
CA GLU A 93 17.44 1.20 6.60
C GLU A 93 17.52 2.73 6.61
N HIS A 94 17.84 3.34 5.47
CA HIS A 94 17.87 4.80 5.37
C HIS A 94 16.48 5.42 5.53
N ALA A 95 15.45 4.86 4.89
CA ALA A 95 14.10 5.40 4.91
C ALA A 95 13.46 5.33 6.30
N VAL A 96 13.70 4.28 7.09
CA VAL A 96 13.16 4.16 8.45
C VAL A 96 13.86 5.10 9.45
N ASN A 97 15.06 5.60 9.12
CA ASN A 97 15.83 6.57 9.91
C ASN A 97 15.72 8.03 9.41
N HIS A 98 15.29 8.25 8.17
CA HIS A 98 15.21 9.60 7.59
C HIS A 98 13.99 10.37 8.12
N GLY A 99 14.22 11.51 8.77
CA GLY A 99 13.16 12.32 9.39
C GLY A 99 12.51 11.56 10.56
N ASP A 100 11.17 11.52 10.58
CA ASP A 100 10.42 10.72 11.57
C ASP A 100 10.32 9.22 11.18
N GLY A 101 10.98 8.85 10.08
CA GLY A 101 11.08 7.50 9.56
C GLY A 101 9.86 7.04 8.76
N ALA A 102 10.10 6.20 7.75
CA ALA A 102 9.04 5.52 7.03
C ALA A 102 8.23 4.64 7.97
N ARG A 103 6.91 4.85 8.03
CA ARG A 103 5.97 4.08 8.87
C ARG A 103 5.56 2.77 8.22
N ILE A 104 5.43 2.80 6.90
CA ILE A 104 5.07 1.65 6.07
C ILE A 104 6.16 1.44 5.01
N VAL A 105 6.58 0.19 4.86
CA VAL A 105 7.48 -0.29 3.81
C VAL A 105 6.66 -1.10 2.82
N PHE A 106 6.50 -0.57 1.61
CA PHE A 106 5.78 -1.22 0.53
C PHE A 106 6.73 -2.11 -0.27
N PHE A 107 6.33 -3.37 -0.46
CA PHE A 107 6.93 -4.26 -1.43
C PHE A 107 6.73 -3.75 -2.88
N PRO A 108 7.36 -4.38 -3.89
CA PRO A 108 7.28 -3.91 -5.27
C PRO A 108 5.83 -3.59 -5.71
N VAL A 109 5.68 -2.46 -6.40
CA VAL A 109 4.40 -1.89 -6.82
C VAL A 109 4.24 -2.11 -8.33
N ALA A 110 4.44 -1.09 -9.16
CA ALA A 110 4.28 -1.21 -10.61
C ALA A 110 5.32 -2.13 -11.25
N ASP A 111 6.46 -2.32 -10.59
CA ASP A 111 7.56 -3.15 -11.04
C ASP A 111 7.45 -4.61 -10.58
N SER A 112 6.42 -4.98 -9.81
CA SER A 112 6.24 -6.38 -9.41
C SER A 112 5.92 -7.25 -10.64
N LEU A 113 6.41 -8.48 -10.65
CA LEU A 113 6.14 -9.45 -11.71
C LEU A 113 4.64 -9.68 -11.90
N ASN A 114 3.89 -9.76 -10.80
CA ASN A 114 2.44 -9.87 -10.82
C ASN A 114 1.79 -8.68 -11.51
N HIS A 115 2.20 -7.45 -11.19
CA HIS A 115 1.65 -6.25 -11.81
C HIS A 115 1.95 -6.18 -13.30
N VAL A 116 3.19 -6.50 -13.70
CA VAL A 116 3.60 -6.52 -15.10
C VAL A 116 2.77 -7.53 -15.90
N ILE A 117 2.65 -8.78 -15.43
CA ILE A 117 1.85 -9.82 -16.09
C ILE A 117 0.37 -9.43 -16.16
N ALA A 118 -0.19 -8.93 -15.07
CA ALA A 118 -1.59 -8.52 -15.04
C ALA A 118 -1.84 -7.33 -15.98
N ARG A 119 -0.89 -6.40 -16.11
CA ARG A 119 -1.00 -5.30 -17.07
C ARG A 119 -1.03 -5.78 -18.51
N GLU A 120 -0.13 -6.68 -18.90
CA GLU A 120 -0.13 -7.28 -20.25
C GLU A 120 -1.47 -7.92 -20.59
N LYS A 121 -2.10 -8.57 -19.61
CA LYS A 121 -3.41 -9.22 -19.76
C LYS A 121 -4.57 -8.22 -19.89
N TYR A 122 -4.60 -7.19 -19.06
CA TYR A 122 -5.78 -6.33 -18.88
C TYR A 122 -5.70 -4.99 -19.63
N TYR A 123 -4.51 -4.47 -19.92
CA TYR A 123 -4.28 -3.15 -20.53
C TYR A 123 -3.73 -3.29 -21.94
N LYS A 124 -4.53 -3.89 -22.82
CA LYS A 124 -4.15 -4.13 -24.22
C LYS A 124 -3.74 -2.83 -24.92
N GLY A 125 -2.60 -2.83 -25.60
CA GLY A 125 -2.09 -1.69 -26.37
C GLY A 125 -1.31 -0.65 -25.56
N ILE A 126 -1.15 -0.85 -24.25
CA ILE A 126 -0.25 -0.05 -23.41
C ILE A 126 0.91 -0.95 -22.97
N ASN A 127 2.11 -0.66 -23.46
CA ASN A 127 3.30 -1.39 -23.02
C ASN A 127 3.49 -1.19 -21.50
N PRO A 128 3.76 -2.27 -20.74
CA PRO A 128 4.17 -2.10 -19.35
C PRO A 128 5.46 -1.26 -19.33
N PRO A 129 5.57 -0.29 -18.41
CA PRO A 129 6.78 0.54 -18.32
C PRO A 129 8.02 -0.30 -17.96
N THR A 130 7.80 -1.46 -17.36
CA THR A 130 8.83 -2.39 -16.90
C THR A 130 8.74 -3.68 -17.70
N PRO A 131 9.78 -4.04 -18.47
CA PRO A 131 9.86 -5.32 -19.16
C PRO A 131 9.80 -6.50 -18.17
N ARG A 132 9.17 -7.61 -18.57
CA ARG A 132 8.94 -8.77 -17.71
C ARG A 132 10.23 -9.35 -17.11
N GLU A 133 11.31 -9.35 -17.87
CA GLU A 133 12.63 -9.82 -17.45
C GLU A 133 13.31 -8.95 -16.39
N LYS A 134 12.82 -7.72 -16.21
CA LYS A 134 13.27 -6.79 -15.17
C LYS A 134 12.31 -6.70 -13.98
N ALA A 135 11.15 -7.36 -14.06
CA ALA A 135 10.14 -7.28 -13.03
C ALA A 135 10.61 -7.97 -11.74
N LEU A 136 10.20 -7.41 -10.61
CA LEU A 136 10.62 -7.82 -9.28
C LEU A 136 9.72 -8.91 -8.73
N THR A 137 10.31 -9.91 -8.09
CA THR A 137 9.66 -11.00 -7.37
C THR A 137 10.38 -11.17 -6.04
N ILE A 138 9.69 -11.65 -5.00
CA ILE A 138 10.33 -11.98 -3.72
C ILE A 138 11.03 -13.35 -3.72
N PHE A 139 10.91 -14.11 -4.82
CA PHE A 139 11.44 -15.46 -4.94
C PHE A 139 12.72 -15.53 -5.77
N ASP A 140 13.65 -16.41 -5.38
CA ASP A 140 14.77 -16.84 -6.19
C ASP A 140 14.33 -17.82 -7.31
N ASN A 141 15.30 -18.26 -8.13
CA ASN A 141 15.05 -19.22 -9.21
C ASN A 141 14.60 -20.62 -8.73
N ASN A 142 14.79 -20.94 -7.45
CA ASN A 142 14.37 -22.19 -6.83
C ASN A 142 13.01 -22.08 -6.11
N GLY A 143 12.43 -20.88 -6.05
CA GLY A 143 11.18 -20.58 -5.36
C GLY A 143 11.32 -20.30 -3.87
N ASN A 144 12.54 -20.09 -3.36
CA ASN A 144 12.78 -19.65 -1.98
C ASN A 144 12.65 -18.13 -1.87
N ILE A 145 12.32 -17.62 -0.69
CA ILE A 145 12.34 -16.16 -0.44
C ILE A 145 13.78 -15.65 -0.54
N LEU A 146 13.96 -14.53 -1.25
CA LEU A 146 15.24 -13.86 -1.43
C LEU A 146 15.86 -13.43 -0.08
N PRO A 147 17.20 -13.55 0.10
CA PRO A 147 17.88 -13.07 1.30
C PRO A 147 17.59 -11.59 1.62
N GLU A 148 17.52 -10.74 0.60
CA GLU A 148 17.25 -9.31 0.72
C GLU A 148 15.85 -9.04 1.32
N VAL A 149 14.89 -9.93 1.06
CA VAL A 149 13.55 -9.84 1.68
C VAL A 149 13.65 -10.13 3.17
N ILE A 150 14.46 -11.11 3.58
CA ILE A 150 14.67 -11.43 4.99
C ILE A 150 15.31 -10.23 5.72
N GLU A 151 16.36 -9.64 5.15
CA GLU A 151 17.01 -8.45 5.70
C GLU A 151 16.02 -7.28 5.85
N VAL A 152 15.19 -7.02 4.84
CA VAL A 152 14.13 -5.98 4.92
C VAL A 152 13.15 -6.27 6.07
N LEU A 153 12.74 -7.52 6.26
CA LEU A 153 11.84 -7.90 7.35
C LEU A 153 12.53 -7.72 8.72
N GLU A 154 13.81 -8.05 8.85
CA GLU A 154 14.58 -7.82 10.07
C GLU A 154 14.70 -6.33 10.42
N ILE A 155 14.95 -5.48 9.42
CA ILE A 155 14.93 -4.02 9.58
C ILE A 155 13.55 -3.56 10.06
N VAL A 156 12.49 -3.95 9.35
CA VAL A 156 11.10 -3.57 9.71
C VAL A 156 10.75 -4.02 11.13
N LYS A 157 11.18 -5.22 11.52
CA LYS A 157 11.01 -5.74 12.88
C LYS A 157 11.74 -4.88 13.91
N THR A 158 13.02 -4.58 13.66
CA THR A 158 13.90 -3.79 14.54
C THR A 158 13.31 -2.41 14.81
N TYR A 159 12.82 -1.73 13.77
CA TYR A 159 12.23 -0.39 13.88
C TYR A 159 10.71 -0.41 14.18
N ASN A 160 10.11 -1.58 14.42
CA ASN A 160 8.68 -1.75 14.69
C ASN A 160 7.77 -1.07 13.64
N ARG A 161 8.14 -1.20 12.36
CA ARG A 161 7.41 -0.65 11.22
C ARG A 161 6.37 -1.63 10.68
N CYS A 162 5.56 -1.16 9.74
CA CYS A 162 4.58 -1.98 9.04
C CYS A 162 5.13 -2.35 7.67
N ILE A 163 4.89 -3.59 7.24
CA ILE A 163 5.03 -3.95 5.82
C ILE A 163 3.68 -3.86 5.13
N ASN A 164 3.72 -3.50 3.85
CA ASN A 164 2.58 -3.62 2.96
C ASN A 164 2.98 -4.46 1.74
N THR A 165 2.18 -5.46 1.41
CA THR A 165 2.48 -6.40 0.32
C THR A 165 2.36 -5.80 -1.07
N ALA A 166 1.75 -4.61 -1.19
CA ALA A 166 1.58 -3.86 -2.41
C ALA A 166 1.06 -4.76 -3.56
N HIS A 167 1.86 -4.93 -4.62
CA HIS A 167 1.39 -5.60 -5.83
C HIS A 167 1.92 -7.02 -6.01
N LEU A 168 2.36 -7.68 -4.94
CA LEU A 168 2.81 -9.08 -5.00
C LEU A 168 1.68 -10.02 -5.43
N SER A 169 2.02 -11.15 -6.06
CA SER A 169 1.03 -12.18 -6.41
C SER A 169 0.46 -12.86 -5.15
N PRO A 170 -0.72 -13.53 -5.23
CA PRO A 170 -1.29 -14.24 -4.08
C PRO A 170 -0.34 -15.26 -3.44
N LYS A 171 0.51 -15.92 -4.25
CA LYS A 171 1.54 -16.86 -3.77
C LYS A 171 2.63 -16.13 -2.97
N GLU A 172 3.09 -14.99 -3.49
CA GLU A 172 4.11 -14.17 -2.83
C GLU A 172 3.58 -13.53 -1.55
N VAL A 173 2.37 -12.97 -1.57
CA VAL A 173 1.69 -12.41 -0.40
C VAL A 173 1.63 -13.43 0.74
N LYS A 174 1.16 -14.65 0.45
CA LYS A 174 1.09 -15.73 1.43
C LYS A 174 2.46 -16.10 2.02
N ALA A 175 3.48 -16.21 1.16
CA ALA A 175 4.84 -16.53 1.59
C ALA A 175 5.43 -15.41 2.47
N LEU A 176 5.24 -14.15 2.06
CA LEU A 176 5.70 -12.98 2.79
C LEU A 176 5.05 -12.87 4.17
N ILE A 177 3.72 -13.04 4.27
CA ILE A 177 3.02 -13.00 5.56
C ILE A 177 3.57 -14.06 6.50
N LYS A 178 3.73 -15.30 6.01
CA LYS A 178 4.28 -16.40 6.82
C LYS A 178 5.69 -16.10 7.31
N GLU A 179 6.54 -15.56 6.46
CA GLU A 179 7.93 -15.24 6.83
C GLU A 179 8.01 -14.06 7.80
N ALA A 180 7.26 -12.98 7.54
CA ALA A 180 7.15 -11.83 8.44
C ALA A 180 6.67 -12.25 9.84
N LYS A 181 5.72 -13.19 9.91
CA LYS A 181 5.23 -13.75 11.18
C LYS A 181 6.27 -14.59 11.92
N LYS A 182 7.07 -15.40 11.21
CA LYS A 182 8.20 -16.13 11.82
C LYS A 182 9.22 -15.18 12.45
N ILE A 183 9.55 -14.10 11.75
CA ILE A 183 10.46 -13.02 12.24
C ILE A 183 9.80 -12.21 13.37
N GLY A 184 8.49 -12.33 13.55
CA GLY A 184 7.74 -11.71 14.64
C GLY A 184 7.26 -10.29 14.33
N ILE A 185 7.13 -9.92 13.05
CA ILE A 185 6.42 -8.71 12.62
C ILE A 185 4.93 -8.89 12.89
N LYS A 186 4.31 -7.86 13.48
CA LYS A 186 2.88 -7.86 13.83
C LYS A 186 2.02 -6.98 12.91
N LYS A 187 2.64 -6.06 12.18
CA LYS A 187 1.96 -5.03 11.38
C LYS A 187 2.15 -5.34 9.90
N ILE A 188 1.15 -5.99 9.32
CA ILE A 188 1.19 -6.46 7.93
C ILE A 188 -0.11 -6.01 7.27
N ILE A 189 0.00 -5.25 6.18
CA ILE A 189 -1.13 -4.83 5.37
C ILE A 189 -1.06 -5.53 4.01
N VAL A 190 -2.18 -6.06 3.52
CA VAL A 190 -2.35 -6.53 2.16
C VAL A 190 -3.15 -5.48 1.40
N SER A 191 -2.48 -4.69 0.55
CA SER A 191 -3.16 -3.70 -0.28
C SER A 191 -4.03 -4.35 -1.35
N HIS A 192 -4.97 -3.57 -1.86
CA HIS A 192 -5.72 -3.85 -3.08
C HIS A 192 -6.49 -5.16 -3.01
N GLY A 193 -7.11 -5.46 -1.86
CA GLY A 193 -7.71 -6.75 -1.57
C GLY A 193 -8.70 -7.22 -2.63
N MET A 194 -9.44 -6.28 -3.23
CA MET A 194 -10.43 -6.56 -4.28
C MET A 194 -10.06 -6.02 -5.67
N TRP A 195 -8.84 -5.49 -5.84
CA TRP A 195 -8.43 -5.07 -7.17
C TRP A 195 -8.10 -6.28 -8.02
N LYS A 196 -8.86 -6.46 -9.11
CA LYS A 196 -8.72 -7.59 -10.05
C LYS A 196 -7.30 -7.82 -10.56
N LEU A 197 -6.49 -6.77 -10.61
CA LEU A 197 -5.10 -6.83 -11.06
C LEU A 197 -4.23 -7.67 -10.11
N MET A 198 -4.55 -7.68 -8.80
CA MET A 198 -3.80 -8.46 -7.81
C MET A 198 -4.12 -9.95 -7.88
N GLY A 199 -5.33 -10.31 -8.27
CA GLY A 199 -5.75 -11.70 -8.47
C GLY A 199 -6.05 -12.47 -7.18
N HIS A 200 -6.31 -11.79 -6.07
CA HIS A 200 -6.78 -12.43 -4.84
C HIS A 200 -8.19 -12.98 -4.99
N THR A 201 -8.44 -14.14 -4.39
CA THR A 201 -9.79 -14.66 -4.15
C THR A 201 -10.28 -14.27 -2.74
N LYS A 202 -11.59 -14.33 -2.47
CA LYS A 202 -12.13 -14.12 -1.11
C LYS A 202 -11.48 -15.07 -0.07
N ASN A 203 -11.17 -16.30 -0.47
CA ASN A 203 -10.51 -17.28 0.39
C ASN A 203 -9.05 -16.91 0.67
N ASP A 204 -8.34 -16.33 -0.30
CA ASP A 204 -6.97 -15.83 -0.07
C ASP A 204 -7.00 -14.71 0.98
N LEU A 205 -7.91 -13.75 0.84
CA LEU A 205 -8.03 -12.63 1.80
C LEU A 205 -8.36 -13.13 3.21
N LYS A 206 -9.26 -14.11 3.32
CA LYS A 206 -9.59 -14.75 4.60
C LYS A 206 -8.37 -15.45 5.20
N GLU A 207 -7.60 -16.18 4.39
CA GLU A 207 -6.38 -16.82 4.86
C GLU A 207 -5.34 -15.79 5.34
N TYR A 208 -5.18 -14.67 4.63
CA TYR A 208 -4.25 -13.61 5.03
C TYR A 208 -4.65 -12.98 6.37
N ALA A 209 -5.95 -12.72 6.57
CA ALA A 209 -6.49 -12.25 7.84
C ALA A 209 -6.29 -13.27 8.97
N ASP A 210 -6.50 -14.56 8.72
CA ASP A 210 -6.26 -15.63 9.70
C ASP A 210 -4.77 -15.75 10.11
N LEU A 211 -3.86 -15.37 9.20
CA LEU A 211 -2.44 -15.24 9.50
C LEU A 211 -2.09 -13.94 10.26
N GLY A 212 -3.05 -13.04 10.42
CA GLY A 212 -2.95 -11.80 11.19
C GLY A 212 -2.58 -10.57 10.36
N ALA A 213 -2.79 -10.59 9.05
CA ALA A 213 -2.68 -9.39 8.22
C ALA A 213 -3.98 -8.56 8.28
N PHE A 214 -3.87 -7.26 8.01
CA PHE A 214 -4.99 -6.38 7.73
C PHE A 214 -5.17 -6.28 6.21
N ILE A 215 -6.41 -6.39 5.74
CA ILE A 215 -6.75 -6.31 4.33
C ILE A 215 -7.19 -4.89 4.04
N GLU A 216 -6.54 -4.24 3.09
CA GLU A 216 -6.91 -2.90 2.65
C GLU A 216 -8.05 -3.00 1.63
N PHE A 217 -9.17 -2.35 1.95
CA PHE A 217 -10.31 -2.17 1.04
C PHE A 217 -10.40 -0.71 0.65
N GLU A 218 -9.97 -0.37 -0.57
CA GLU A 218 -9.89 1.02 -1.00
C GLU A 218 -11.19 1.48 -1.63
N PHE A 219 -11.78 2.52 -1.06
CA PHE A 219 -12.96 3.18 -1.62
C PHE A 219 -12.76 3.66 -3.07
N TYR A 220 -11.51 3.96 -3.46
CA TYR A 220 -11.15 4.29 -4.84
C TYR A 220 -11.56 3.20 -5.84
N LEU A 221 -11.55 1.92 -5.45
CA LEU A 221 -11.98 0.82 -6.31
C LEU A 221 -13.47 0.87 -6.66
N CYS A 222 -14.30 1.53 -5.85
CA CYS A 222 -15.73 1.72 -6.08
C CYS A 222 -16.03 2.96 -6.94
N GLN A 223 -15.01 3.74 -7.33
CA GLN A 223 -15.19 4.98 -8.08
C GLN A 223 -15.21 4.75 -9.59
N ALA A 224 -16.01 5.54 -10.31
CA ALA A 224 -16.10 5.52 -11.78
C ALA A 224 -14.73 5.76 -12.47
N MET A 225 -13.80 6.41 -11.79
CA MET A 225 -12.43 6.62 -12.25
C MET A 225 -11.69 5.31 -12.56
N MET A 226 -12.06 4.20 -11.89
CA MET A 226 -11.53 2.87 -12.20
C MET A 226 -11.77 2.45 -13.65
N GLN A 227 -12.96 2.76 -14.18
CA GLN A 227 -13.29 2.45 -15.57
C GLN A 227 -12.46 3.30 -16.54
N TYR A 228 -12.22 4.57 -16.19
CA TYR A 228 -11.48 5.50 -17.04
C TYR A 228 -9.98 5.19 -17.09
N ILE A 229 -9.36 4.98 -15.93
CA ILE A 229 -7.91 4.78 -15.83
C ILE A 229 -7.51 3.32 -16.12
N HIS A 230 -8.34 2.37 -15.69
CA HIS A 230 -7.98 0.95 -15.71
C HIS A 230 -8.80 0.11 -16.70
N GLY A 231 -9.82 0.67 -17.35
CA GLY A 231 -10.68 -0.06 -18.28
C GLY A 231 -11.54 -1.14 -17.60
N HIS A 232 -11.64 -1.11 -16.26
CA HIS A 232 -12.39 -2.07 -15.47
C HIS A 232 -13.56 -1.41 -14.76
N PRO A 233 -14.73 -2.07 -14.71
CA PRO A 233 -15.85 -1.53 -13.95
C PRO A 233 -15.45 -1.37 -12.48
N PRO A 234 -15.98 -0.35 -11.80
CA PRO A 234 -15.78 -0.19 -10.36
C PRO A 234 -16.21 -1.47 -9.62
N VAL A 235 -15.53 -1.76 -8.52
CA VAL A 235 -15.96 -2.79 -7.58
C VAL A 235 -17.31 -2.38 -7.00
N ASN A 236 -18.26 -3.31 -6.98
CA ASN A 236 -19.54 -3.07 -6.35
C ASN A 236 -19.35 -2.94 -4.83
N GLU A 237 -19.89 -1.88 -4.25
CA GLU A 237 -19.75 -1.57 -2.83
C GLU A 237 -20.40 -2.62 -1.91
N VAL A 238 -21.47 -3.28 -2.36
CA VAL A 238 -22.10 -4.38 -1.62
C VAL A 238 -21.19 -5.61 -1.62
N ASP A 239 -20.61 -5.95 -2.77
CA ASP A 239 -19.63 -7.05 -2.86
C ASP A 239 -18.42 -6.79 -1.96
N MET A 240 -17.99 -5.52 -1.85
CA MET A 240 -16.91 -5.10 -0.95
C MET A 240 -17.30 -5.33 0.50
N LEU A 241 -18.45 -4.82 0.94
CA LEU A 241 -18.96 -5.01 2.30
C LEU A 241 -19.12 -6.49 2.66
N GLU A 242 -19.69 -7.29 1.77
CA GLU A 242 -19.80 -8.75 1.96
C GLU A 242 -18.43 -9.41 2.13
N THR A 243 -17.43 -8.94 1.38
CA THR A 243 -16.06 -9.47 1.48
C THR A 243 -15.41 -9.06 2.80
N MET A 244 -15.59 -7.82 3.25
CA MET A 244 -15.12 -7.36 4.58
C MET A 244 -15.74 -8.20 5.70
N HIS A 245 -17.05 -8.47 5.64
CA HIS A 245 -17.72 -9.35 6.60
C HIS A 245 -17.20 -10.79 6.57
N TYR A 246 -16.92 -11.31 5.38
CA TYR A 246 -16.38 -12.65 5.22
C TYR A 246 -14.95 -12.78 5.77
N VAL A 247 -14.10 -11.79 5.51
CA VAL A 247 -12.71 -11.71 5.99
C VAL A 247 -12.67 -11.53 7.51
N GLY A 248 -13.57 -10.70 8.04
CA GLY A 248 -13.66 -10.31 9.44
C GLY A 248 -13.33 -8.84 9.63
N ILE A 249 -14.21 -8.11 10.32
CA ILE A 249 -14.15 -6.65 10.44
C ILE A 249 -12.92 -6.17 11.22
N ASP A 250 -12.38 -6.98 12.13
CA ASP A 250 -11.17 -6.65 12.89
C ASP A 250 -9.88 -6.69 12.03
N HIS A 251 -9.99 -7.21 10.80
CA HIS A 251 -8.91 -7.35 9.83
C HIS A 251 -9.23 -6.63 8.51
N SER A 252 -10.31 -5.86 8.43
CA SER A 252 -10.80 -5.18 7.22
C SER A 252 -10.85 -3.67 7.38
#